data_AF-A0A7L2KB63-F1
#
_entry.id   AF-A0A7L2KB63-F1
#
_cell.length_a   1.000
_cell.length_b   1.000
_cell.length_c   1.000
_cell.angle_alpha   90.00
_cell.angle_beta   90.00
_cell.angle_gamma   90.00
#
_symmetry.space_group_name_H-M   'P 1'
#
loop_
_entity.id
_entity.type
_entity.pdbx_description
1 polymer ?
#
loop_
_entity_poly.entity_id
_entity_poly.type
_entity_poly.pdbx_seq_one_letter_code
_entity_poly.pdbx_strand_id
1 'polypeptide(L)'
;MALSDLLYPDNPKRKKELIQLHQELLDCMSTNFHATNELVGVLNEHLGCTITPIEMRESSTVKENCEIIIQVMSEIQHQVQKIDNDMKEKLEPVLYQKLYDIKEPELEKIAIAQRVFSIIFGEATSTAAMVAIKLLGSNHLTLSVSKLIGLLAQIGASVLGGVSITIIGLGLEMILHAVLGAVERNQLLTAVRSYEKHLAEFKAASEKYQHAIHEVTSLVRQQIQ
;
A
#
# COMPACT_ATOMS: atom_id res chain seq x y z
N MET A 1 -15.11 13.28 36.57
CA MET A 1 -14.40 14.28 35.75
C MET A 1 -12.98 14.40 36.26
N ALA A 2 -11.98 14.29 35.38
CA ALA A 2 -10.59 14.49 35.78
C ALA A 2 -10.32 16.00 36.01
N LEU A 3 -9.50 16.34 37.00
CA LEU A 3 -9.17 17.74 37.36
C LEU A 3 -8.57 18.50 36.16
N SER A 4 -7.90 17.76 35.28
CA SER A 4 -7.35 18.22 34.02
C SER A 4 -8.38 18.72 33.01
N ASP A 5 -9.55 18.09 32.95
CA ASP A 5 -10.61 18.45 31.99
C ASP A 5 -11.34 19.73 32.46
N LEU A 6 -11.34 19.97 33.77
CA LEU A 6 -11.88 21.20 34.36
C LEU A 6 -10.96 22.41 34.10
N LEU A 7 -9.64 22.21 34.13
CA LEU A 7 -8.64 23.24 33.85
C LEU A 7 -8.47 23.49 32.34
N TYR A 8 -8.78 22.50 31.50
CA TYR A 8 -8.61 22.54 30.05
C TYR A 8 -9.81 21.92 29.31
N PRO A 9 -10.93 22.67 29.18
CA PRO A 9 -12.20 22.12 28.67
C PRO A 9 -12.18 21.64 27.21
N ASP A 10 -11.19 22.07 26.41
CA ASP A 10 -11.01 21.62 25.02
C ASP A 10 -10.33 20.25 24.91
N ASN A 11 -9.64 19.77 25.95
CA ASN A 11 -8.82 18.56 25.87
C ASN A 11 -9.63 17.27 25.63
N PRO A 12 -10.83 17.07 26.23
CA PRO A 12 -11.69 15.95 25.87
C PRO A 12 -12.05 15.91 24.38
N LYS A 13 -12.31 17.07 23.77
CA LYS A 13 -12.60 17.17 22.34
C LYS A 13 -11.39 16.74 21.50
N ARG A 14 -10.20 17.24 21.81
CA ARG A 14 -8.95 16.90 21.09
C ARG A 14 -8.57 15.42 21.23
N LYS A 15 -8.80 14.82 22.41
CA LYS A 15 -8.63 13.38 22.61
C LYS A 15 -9.56 12.57 21.71
N LYS A 16 -10.83 12.98 21.60
CA LYS A 16 -11.79 12.35 20.69
C LYS A 16 -11.38 12.49 19.22
N GLU A 17 -10.91 13.68 18.81
CA GLU A 17 -10.39 13.91 17.45
C GLU A 17 -9.21 12.99 17.14
N LEU A 18 -8.27 12.84 18.07
CA LEU A 18 -7.13 11.93 17.89
C LEU A 18 -7.54 10.46 17.78
N ILE A 19 -8.49 10.01 18.62
CA ILE A 19 -9.04 8.64 18.55
C ILE A 19 -9.69 8.40 17.18
N GLN A 20 -10.45 9.39 16.68
CA GLN A 20 -11.07 9.30 15.37
C GLN A 20 -10.02 9.21 14.25
N LEU A 21 -9.00 10.07 14.27
CA LEU A 21 -7.92 10.03 13.28
C LEU A 21 -7.16 8.71 13.31
N HIS A 22 -6.95 8.15 14.50
CA HIS A 22 -6.33 6.84 14.65
C HIS A 22 -7.19 5.73 14.05
N GLN A 23 -8.50 5.73 14.30
CA GLN A 23 -9.40 4.77 13.68
C GLN A 23 -9.40 4.90 12.16
N GLU A 24 -9.41 6.12 11.63
CA GLU A 24 -9.33 6.37 10.18
C GLU A 24 -8.00 5.87 9.57
N LEU A 25 -6.89 5.91 10.32
CA LEU A 25 -5.64 5.28 9.89
C LEU A 25 -5.78 3.76 9.80
N LEU A 26 -6.32 3.13 10.85
CA LEU A 26 -6.50 1.68 10.90
C LEU A 26 -7.44 1.19 9.79
N ASP A 27 -8.55 1.89 9.56
CA ASP A 27 -9.49 1.58 8.49
C ASP A 27 -8.80 1.68 7.11
N CYS A 28 -8.02 2.75 6.90
CA CYS A 28 -7.24 2.93 5.67
C CYS A 28 -6.19 1.82 5.49
N MET A 29 -5.48 1.43 6.55
CA MET A 29 -4.56 0.29 6.51
C MET A 29 -5.29 -1.00 6.14
N SER A 30 -6.44 -1.28 6.77
CA SER A 30 -7.26 -2.45 6.47
C SER A 30 -7.64 -2.53 4.99
N THR A 31 -8.06 -1.41 4.38
CA THR A 31 -8.34 -1.38 2.93
C THR A 31 -7.11 -1.68 2.08
N ASN A 32 -5.92 -1.25 2.50
CA ASN A 32 -4.68 -1.58 1.79
C ASN A 32 -4.30 -3.05 1.92
N PHE A 33 -4.46 -3.66 3.11
CA PHE A 33 -4.28 -5.11 3.28
C PHE A 33 -5.17 -5.91 2.33
N HIS A 34 -6.44 -5.52 2.23
CA HIS A 34 -7.38 -6.16 1.32
C HIS A 34 -6.95 -6.04 -0.14
N ALA A 35 -6.64 -4.82 -0.60
CA ALA A 35 -6.18 -4.59 -1.96
C ALA A 35 -4.86 -5.33 -2.28
N THR A 36 -3.91 -5.35 -1.34
CA THR A 36 -2.67 -6.13 -1.47
C THR A 36 -2.97 -7.62 -1.67
N ASN A 37 -3.91 -8.19 -0.90
CA ASN A 37 -4.31 -9.58 -1.06
C ASN A 37 -5.03 -9.86 -2.39
N GLU A 38 -5.85 -8.93 -2.89
CA GLU A 38 -6.45 -9.05 -4.22
C GLU A 38 -5.37 -9.15 -5.30
N LEU A 39 -4.36 -8.29 -5.22
CA LEU A 39 -3.22 -8.35 -6.14
C LEU A 39 -2.43 -9.65 -5.99
N VAL A 40 -2.13 -10.08 -4.75
CA VAL A 40 -1.47 -11.37 -4.47
C VAL A 40 -2.23 -12.53 -5.10
N GLY A 41 -3.56 -12.54 -4.99
CA GLY A 41 -4.41 -13.55 -5.62
C GLY A 41 -4.19 -13.62 -7.13
N VAL A 42 -4.27 -12.47 -7.81
CA VAL A 42 -4.04 -12.37 -9.26
C VAL A 42 -2.63 -12.81 -9.66
N LEU A 43 -1.60 -12.41 -8.92
CA LEU A 43 -0.22 -12.79 -9.20
C LEU A 43 -0.01 -14.30 -9.04
N ASN A 44 -0.53 -14.88 -7.97
CA ASN A 44 -0.39 -16.31 -7.72
C ASN A 44 -1.16 -17.15 -8.75
N GLU A 45 -2.40 -16.75 -9.06
CA GLU A 45 -3.27 -17.49 -9.97
C GLU A 45 -2.80 -17.43 -11.42
N HIS A 46 -2.42 -16.23 -11.90
CA HIS A 46 -2.18 -16.02 -13.33
C HIS A 46 -0.71 -15.97 -13.72
N LEU A 47 0.19 -15.67 -12.78
CA LEU A 47 1.62 -15.55 -13.07
C LEU A 47 2.46 -16.58 -12.33
N GLY A 48 1.82 -17.55 -11.66
CA GLY A 48 2.50 -18.62 -10.95
C GLY A 48 3.38 -18.13 -9.79
N CYS A 49 3.11 -16.93 -9.25
CA CYS A 49 3.79 -16.45 -8.05
C CYS A 49 3.40 -17.28 -6.82
N THR A 50 4.22 -17.21 -5.78
CA THR A 50 3.96 -17.88 -4.49
C THR A 50 4.07 -16.89 -3.34
N ILE A 51 3.25 -15.84 -3.39
CA ILE A 51 3.21 -14.80 -2.35
C ILE A 51 2.15 -15.20 -1.33
N THR A 52 2.49 -15.17 -0.04
CA THR A 52 1.53 -15.52 1.02
C THR A 52 0.60 -14.32 1.29
N PRO A 53 -0.73 -14.48 1.27
CA PRO A 53 -1.67 -13.45 1.69
C PRO A 53 -1.44 -13.04 3.15
N ILE A 54 -1.77 -11.80 3.49
CA ILE A 54 -1.58 -11.23 4.82
C ILE A 54 -2.89 -10.84 5.47
N GLU A 55 -2.89 -10.76 6.79
CA GLU A 55 -4.02 -10.28 7.56
C GLU A 55 -3.56 -9.19 8.51
N MET A 56 -4.35 -8.12 8.60
CA MET A 56 -4.12 -7.08 9.58
C MET A 56 -4.46 -7.65 10.96
N ARG A 57 -3.52 -7.54 11.90
CA ARG A 57 -3.68 -8.08 13.25
C ARG A 57 -4.17 -6.97 14.17
N GLU A 58 -5.44 -7.06 14.57
CA GLU A 58 -6.07 -6.07 15.47
C GLU A 58 -5.35 -5.96 16.83
N SER A 59 -4.81 -7.07 17.32
CA SER A 59 -4.05 -7.10 18.58
C SER A 59 -2.61 -6.61 18.45
N SER A 60 -2.12 -6.37 17.22
CA SER A 60 -0.76 -5.90 16.97
C SER A 60 -0.69 -4.38 16.89
N THR A 61 0.49 -3.85 17.14
CA THR A 61 0.77 -2.43 16.98
C THR A 61 0.63 -1.99 15.52
N VAL A 62 0.38 -0.69 15.30
CA VAL A 62 0.40 -0.08 13.95
C VAL A 62 1.72 -0.39 13.24
N LYS A 63 2.84 -0.34 13.97
CA LYS A 63 4.17 -0.62 13.44
C LYS A 63 4.29 -2.05 12.90
N GLU A 64 3.90 -3.05 13.69
CA GLU A 64 3.93 -4.45 13.25
C GLU A 64 3.04 -4.67 12.02
N ASN A 65 1.86 -4.05 12.00
CA ASN A 65 0.98 -4.09 10.83
C ASN A 65 1.61 -3.39 9.60
N CYS A 66 2.32 -2.27 9.78
CA CYS A 66 3.10 -1.64 8.70
C CYS A 66 4.20 -2.57 8.19
N GLU A 67 4.96 -3.22 9.07
CA GLU A 67 6.03 -4.16 8.68
C GLU A 67 5.48 -5.34 7.87
N ILE A 68 4.35 -5.93 8.29
CA ILE A 68 3.69 -7.03 7.58
C ILE A 68 3.34 -6.64 6.14
N ILE A 69 2.66 -5.51 5.94
CA ILE A 69 2.23 -5.10 4.61
C ILE A 69 3.41 -4.62 3.74
N ILE A 70 4.40 -3.93 4.32
CA ILE A 70 5.63 -3.53 3.60
C ILE A 70 6.37 -4.76 3.06
N GLN A 71 6.46 -5.83 3.85
CA GLN A 71 7.14 -7.04 3.43
C GLN A 71 6.50 -7.65 2.18
N VAL A 72 5.16 -7.79 2.18
CA VAL A 72 4.44 -8.32 1.01
C VAL A 72 4.49 -7.38 -0.18
N MET A 73 4.35 -6.07 0.03
CA MET A 73 4.49 -5.09 -1.05
C MET A 73 5.87 -5.14 -1.71
N SER A 74 6.92 -5.32 -0.92
CA SER A 74 8.30 -5.47 -1.42
C SER A 74 8.47 -6.78 -2.19
N GLU A 75 7.87 -7.88 -1.71
CA GLU A 75 7.87 -9.16 -2.42
C GLU A 75 7.13 -9.06 -3.77
N ILE A 76 5.98 -8.36 -3.82
CA ILE A 76 5.26 -8.08 -5.06
C ILE A 76 6.17 -7.33 -6.06
N GLN A 77 6.88 -6.29 -5.62
CA GLN A 77 7.81 -5.56 -6.49
C GLN A 77 8.92 -6.47 -7.02
N HIS A 78 9.47 -7.32 -6.17
CA HIS A 78 10.50 -8.27 -6.55
C HIS A 78 9.99 -9.29 -7.59
N GLN A 79 8.80 -9.84 -7.40
CA GLN A 79 8.19 -10.78 -8.35
C GLN A 79 7.87 -10.11 -9.69
N VAL A 80 7.33 -8.90 -9.69
CA VAL A 80 7.07 -8.13 -10.93
C VAL A 80 8.37 -7.87 -11.69
N GLN A 81 9.44 -7.48 -10.98
CA GLN A 81 10.74 -7.25 -11.60
C GLN A 81 11.38 -8.54 -12.13
N LYS A 82 11.20 -9.65 -11.42
CA LYS A 82 11.65 -10.97 -11.90
C LYS A 82 10.95 -11.32 -13.22
N ILE A 83 9.63 -11.16 -13.30
CA ILE A 83 8.86 -11.40 -14.52
C ILE A 83 9.36 -10.51 -15.67
N ASP A 84 9.60 -9.21 -15.42
CA ASP A 84 10.14 -8.30 -16.45
C ASP A 84 11.49 -8.79 -16.99
N ASN A 85 12.40 -9.19 -16.08
CA ASN A 85 13.72 -9.70 -16.45
C ASN A 85 13.62 -11.01 -17.23
N ASP A 86 12.75 -11.93 -16.81
CA ASP A 86 12.53 -13.20 -17.52
C ASP A 86 11.97 -12.93 -18.94
N MET A 87 11.04 -11.98 -19.07
CA MET A 87 10.53 -11.56 -20.39
C MET A 87 11.64 -10.94 -21.25
N LYS A 88 12.49 -10.10 -20.67
CA LYS A 88 13.62 -9.48 -21.36
C LYS A 88 14.65 -10.48 -21.85
N GLU A 89 14.91 -11.55 -21.07
CA GLU A 89 15.86 -12.59 -21.44
C GLU A 89 15.32 -13.50 -22.55
N LYS A 90 14.02 -13.83 -22.51
CA LYS A 90 13.40 -14.75 -23.47
C LYS A 90 12.93 -14.09 -24.76
N LEU A 91 12.71 -12.78 -24.76
CA LEU A 91 12.31 -12.04 -25.95
C LEU A 91 13.51 -11.54 -26.76
N GLU A 92 13.35 -11.56 -28.08
CA GLU A 92 14.19 -10.76 -28.95
C GLU A 92 14.08 -9.27 -28.56
N PRO A 93 15.18 -8.51 -28.57
CA PRO A 93 15.19 -7.12 -28.11
C PRO A 93 14.11 -6.23 -28.76
N VAL A 94 13.82 -6.47 -30.04
CA VAL A 94 12.80 -5.72 -30.80
C VAL A 94 11.39 -6.02 -30.30
N LEU A 95 11.10 -7.29 -29.97
CA LEU A 95 9.79 -7.69 -29.43
C LEU A 95 9.60 -7.21 -28.00
N TYR A 96 10.66 -7.25 -27.18
CA TYR A 96 10.62 -6.67 -25.84
C TYR A 96 10.35 -5.17 -25.88
N GLN A 97 10.98 -4.43 -26.80
CA GLN A 97 10.75 -2.99 -26.96
C GLN A 97 9.30 -2.67 -27.35
N LYS A 98 8.66 -3.49 -28.18
CA LYS A 98 7.25 -3.35 -28.57
C LYS A 98 6.28 -3.44 -27.39
N LEU A 99 6.62 -4.18 -26.33
CA LEU A 99 5.77 -4.27 -25.13
C LEU A 99 5.55 -2.91 -24.46
N TYR A 100 6.57 -2.06 -24.51
CA TYR A 100 6.60 -0.76 -23.86
C TYR A 100 6.28 0.41 -24.81
N ASP A 101 6.19 0.17 -26.12
CA ASP A 101 5.88 1.22 -27.10
C ASP A 101 4.38 1.59 -27.02
N ILE A 102 4.08 2.84 -26.71
CA ILE A 102 2.72 3.38 -26.60
C ILE A 102 1.97 3.29 -27.95
N LYS A 103 2.69 3.27 -29.08
CA LYS A 103 2.10 3.21 -30.42
C LYS A 103 1.64 1.80 -30.81
N GLU A 104 2.14 0.77 -30.13
CA GLU A 104 1.82 -0.61 -30.45
C GLU A 104 0.41 -0.98 -29.92
N PRO A 105 -0.44 -1.64 -30.72
CA PRO A 105 -1.77 -2.05 -30.29
C PRO A 105 -1.73 -2.98 -29.08
N GLU A 106 -2.66 -2.81 -28.14
CA GLU A 106 -2.70 -3.62 -26.91
C GLU A 106 -2.84 -5.12 -27.20
N LEU A 107 -3.62 -5.50 -28.21
CA LEU A 107 -3.75 -6.89 -28.66
C LEU A 107 -2.43 -7.50 -29.14
N GLU A 108 -1.60 -6.70 -29.84
CA GLU A 108 -0.28 -7.16 -30.30
C GLU A 108 0.67 -7.37 -29.11
N LYS A 109 0.64 -6.48 -28.12
CA LYS A 109 1.40 -6.64 -26.88
C LYS A 109 0.99 -7.90 -26.11
N ILE A 110 -0.31 -8.16 -26.00
CA ILE A 110 -0.83 -9.37 -25.35
C ILE A 110 -0.36 -10.62 -26.09
N ALA A 111 -0.42 -10.64 -27.43
CA ALA A 111 0.06 -11.79 -28.21
C ALA A 111 1.56 -12.05 -28.03
N ILE A 112 2.38 -10.99 -27.99
CA ILE A 112 3.82 -11.09 -27.70
C ILE A 112 4.04 -11.65 -26.28
N ALA A 113 3.36 -11.11 -25.26
CA ALA A 113 3.46 -11.62 -23.90
C ALA A 113 2.99 -13.06 -23.77
N GLN A 114 1.87 -13.43 -24.39
CA GLN A 114 1.33 -14.79 -24.31
C GLN A 114 2.33 -15.81 -24.86
N ARG A 115 3.02 -15.49 -25.96
CA ARG A 115 4.05 -16.37 -26.52
C ARG A 115 5.19 -16.62 -25.53
N VAL A 116 5.56 -15.61 -24.75
CA VAL A 116 6.68 -15.67 -23.79
C VAL A 116 6.25 -16.34 -22.50
N PHE A 117 5.07 -16.01 -21.99
CA PHE A 117 4.49 -16.70 -20.84
C PHE A 117 4.32 -18.19 -21.13
N SER A 118 3.93 -18.54 -22.36
CA SER A 118 3.90 -19.94 -22.79
C SER A 118 5.25 -20.66 -22.73
N ILE A 119 6.35 -19.91 -22.89
CA ILE A 119 7.72 -20.43 -22.81
C ILE A 119 8.20 -20.51 -21.34
N ILE A 120 7.87 -19.53 -20.51
CA ILE A 120 8.36 -19.43 -19.12
C ILE A 120 7.54 -20.32 -18.18
N PHE A 121 6.21 -20.33 -18.31
CA PHE A 121 5.27 -20.94 -17.37
C PHE A 121 4.55 -22.18 -17.93
N GLY A 122 4.86 -22.60 -19.17
CA GLY A 122 4.10 -23.63 -19.88
C GLY A 122 2.80 -23.05 -20.46
N GLU A 123 1.81 -23.88 -20.82
CA GLU A 123 0.59 -23.45 -21.52
C GLU A 123 -0.10 -22.26 -20.82
N ALA A 124 0.11 -21.05 -21.34
CA ALA A 124 -0.32 -19.81 -20.70
C ALA A 124 -1.62 -19.29 -21.32
N THR A 125 -2.57 -18.93 -20.46
CA THR A 125 -3.84 -18.34 -20.87
C THR A 125 -3.63 -16.91 -21.37
N SER A 126 -4.54 -16.43 -22.22
CA SER A 126 -4.55 -15.02 -22.64
C SER A 126 -4.72 -14.06 -21.44
N THR A 127 -5.38 -14.50 -20.37
CA THR A 127 -5.54 -13.79 -19.10
C THR A 127 -4.19 -13.54 -18.43
N ALA A 128 -3.34 -14.56 -18.31
CA ALA A 128 -2.00 -14.44 -17.74
C ALA A 128 -1.15 -13.41 -18.49
N ALA A 129 -1.18 -13.47 -19.82
CA ALA A 129 -0.48 -12.52 -20.68
C ALA A 129 -0.97 -11.07 -20.50
N MET A 130 -2.29 -10.87 -20.40
CA MET A 130 -2.88 -9.56 -20.19
C MET A 130 -2.51 -8.97 -18.83
N VAL A 131 -2.60 -9.78 -17.75
CA VAL A 131 -2.19 -9.39 -16.40
C VAL A 131 -0.71 -8.96 -16.40
N ALA A 132 0.17 -9.73 -17.05
CA ALA A 132 1.58 -9.40 -17.14
C ALA A 132 1.85 -8.08 -17.89
N ILE A 133 1.22 -7.87 -19.06
CA ILE A 133 1.37 -6.62 -19.81
C ILE A 133 0.95 -5.41 -18.98
N LYS A 134 -0.15 -5.51 -18.24
CA LYS A 134 -0.63 -4.41 -17.42
C LYS A 134 0.25 -4.16 -16.20
N LEU A 135 0.75 -5.21 -15.55
CA LEU A 135 1.69 -5.07 -14.45
C LEU A 135 3.00 -4.39 -14.91
N LEU A 136 3.57 -4.86 -16.01
CA LEU A 136 4.83 -4.34 -16.56
C LEU A 136 4.67 -2.94 -17.16
N GLY A 137 3.56 -2.69 -17.84
CA GLY A 137 3.25 -1.39 -18.42
C GLY A 137 2.78 -0.36 -17.40
N SER A 138 2.31 -0.77 -16.20
CA SER A 138 1.81 0.13 -15.17
C SER A 138 2.95 0.69 -14.32
N ASN A 139 3.60 1.74 -14.86
CA ASN A 139 4.44 2.63 -14.05
C ASN A 139 3.68 3.16 -12.83
N HIS A 140 2.35 3.30 -12.93
CA HIS A 140 1.49 3.76 -11.85
C HIS A 140 1.45 2.80 -10.66
N LEU A 141 1.39 1.48 -10.90
CA LEU A 141 1.41 0.49 -9.82
C LEU A 141 2.75 0.52 -9.07
N THR A 142 3.87 0.44 -9.78
CA THR A 142 5.22 0.43 -9.18
C THR A 142 5.49 1.70 -8.35
N LEU A 143 5.09 2.87 -8.88
CA LEU A 143 5.21 4.14 -8.18
C LEU A 143 4.30 4.20 -6.95
N SER A 144 3.05 3.74 -7.07
CA SER A 144 2.10 3.76 -5.96
C SER A 144 2.50 2.81 -4.83
N VAL A 145 2.99 1.61 -5.16
CA VAL A 145 3.55 0.66 -4.19
C VAL A 145 4.74 1.28 -3.47
N SER A 146 5.71 1.83 -4.22
CA SER A 146 6.91 2.44 -3.62
C SER A 146 6.56 3.61 -2.70
N LYS A 147 5.63 4.47 -3.13
CA LYS A 147 5.18 5.60 -2.32
C LYS A 147 4.48 5.13 -1.04
N LEU A 148 3.64 4.10 -1.14
CA LEU A 148 2.91 3.57 0.01
C LEU A 148 3.85 2.87 0.99
N ILE A 149 4.82 2.08 0.52
CA ILE A 149 5.91 1.52 1.35
C ILE A 149 6.62 2.62 2.13
N GLY A 150 7.01 3.72 1.47
CA GLY A 150 7.70 4.83 2.12
C GLY A 150 6.86 5.50 3.21
N LEU A 151 5.56 5.69 2.96
CA LEU A 151 4.64 6.27 3.95
C LEU A 151 4.38 5.31 5.11
N LEU A 152 4.20 4.02 4.85
CA LEU A 152 4.05 3.00 5.89
C LEU A 152 5.31 2.88 6.76
N ALA A 153 6.50 2.96 6.15
CA ALA A 153 7.76 2.97 6.88
C ALA A 153 7.88 4.21 7.76
N GLN A 154 7.47 5.38 7.26
CA GLN A 154 7.43 6.63 8.03
C GLN A 154 6.43 6.52 9.20
N ILE A 155 5.25 5.97 8.97
CA ILE A 155 4.24 5.72 10.01
C ILE A 155 4.79 4.74 11.06
N GLY A 156 5.31 3.58 10.65
CA GLY A 156 5.89 2.60 11.56
C GLY A 156 7.07 3.15 12.37
N ALA A 157 7.99 3.88 11.74
CA ALA A 157 9.14 4.49 12.41
C ALA A 157 8.71 5.59 13.40
N SER A 158 7.69 6.38 13.04
CA SER A 158 7.17 7.43 13.91
C SER A 158 6.59 6.87 15.21
N VAL A 159 6.11 5.61 15.22
CA VAL A 159 5.55 4.92 16.40
C VAL A 159 6.63 4.44 17.39
N LEU A 160 7.89 4.25 16.95
CA LEU A 160 9.01 3.82 17.81
C LEU A 160 9.93 4.96 18.27
N GLY A 161 9.98 6.07 17.53
CA GLY A 161 10.96 7.13 17.74
C GLY A 161 10.48 8.20 18.70
N GLY A 162 10.95 8.15 19.95
CA GLY A 162 10.77 9.23 20.93
C GLY A 162 11.33 10.60 20.49
N VAL A 163 12.06 10.72 19.38
CA VAL A 163 12.52 12.01 18.86
C VAL A 163 12.63 11.96 17.34
N SER A 164 12.06 12.97 16.67
CA SER A 164 12.33 13.48 15.30
C SER A 164 11.34 13.25 14.14
N ILE A 165 10.16 12.65 14.37
CA ILE A 165 8.89 13.05 13.71
C ILE A 165 7.81 13.01 14.79
N THR A 166 7.79 14.02 15.65
CA THR A 166 7.39 13.97 17.07
C THR A 166 5.93 13.65 17.41
N ILE A 167 5.10 13.18 16.48
CA ILE A 167 3.65 13.31 16.65
C ILE A 167 2.81 12.07 16.36
N ILE A 168 3.17 11.22 15.40
CA ILE A 168 2.35 10.05 15.08
C ILE A 168 2.59 8.91 16.11
N GLY A 169 3.72 8.92 16.80
CA GLY A 169 4.07 7.96 17.86
C GLY A 169 3.90 8.42 19.30
N LEU A 170 3.17 9.52 19.55
CA LEU A 170 2.63 9.71 20.89
C LEU A 170 1.51 8.68 21.05
N GLY A 171 1.86 7.48 21.53
CA GLY A 171 0.91 6.41 21.75
C GLY A 171 -0.36 6.94 22.43
N LEU A 172 -1.52 6.44 22.02
CA LEU A 172 -2.83 6.87 22.54
C LEU A 172 -2.82 6.98 24.06
N GLU A 173 -2.18 6.05 24.76
CA GLU A 173 -2.06 6.04 26.22
C GLU A 173 -1.29 7.25 26.79
N MET A 174 -0.23 7.71 26.12
CA MET A 174 0.58 8.85 26.60
C MET A 174 -0.18 10.18 26.46
N ILE A 175 -0.96 10.35 25.39
CA ILE A 175 -1.83 11.52 25.20
C ILE A 175 -3.08 11.46 26.09
N LEU A 176 -3.59 10.24 26.36
CA LEU A 176 -4.72 10.05 27.27
C LEU A 176 -4.33 10.34 28.73
N HIS A 177 -3.09 10.04 29.14
CA HIS A 177 -2.60 10.19 30.52
C HIS A 177 -1.83 11.48 30.83
N ALA A 178 -1.15 12.12 29.87
CA ALA A 178 -0.47 13.39 30.09
C ALA A 178 -1.45 14.56 29.97
N VAL A 179 -2.09 14.93 31.08
CA VAL A 179 -2.75 16.24 31.19
C VAL A 179 -2.33 16.92 32.49
N LEU A 180 -1.19 17.60 32.44
CA LEU A 180 -0.63 18.48 33.46
C LEU A 180 0.08 19.70 32.82
N GLY A 181 -0.58 20.46 31.92
CA GLY A 181 -0.22 21.88 31.71
C GLY A 181 -0.52 22.55 30.36
N ALA A 182 -0.21 23.85 30.28
CA ALA A 182 -0.40 24.69 29.08
C ALA A 182 0.62 24.40 27.94
N VAL A 183 1.81 23.89 28.27
CA VAL A 183 2.83 23.46 27.31
C VAL A 183 2.34 22.24 26.51
N GLU A 184 1.59 21.34 27.17
CA GLU A 184 1.02 20.12 26.56
C GLU A 184 -0.14 20.43 25.59
N ARG A 185 -0.87 21.55 25.78
CA ARG A 185 -1.93 21.97 24.85
C ARG A 185 -1.38 22.26 23.44
N ASN A 186 -0.27 22.99 23.36
CA ASN A 186 0.34 23.34 22.07
C ASN A 186 0.95 22.10 21.40
N GLN A 187 1.53 21.20 22.19
CA GLN A 187 2.06 19.93 21.72
C GLN A 187 0.94 19.03 21.19
N LEU A 188 -0.18 18.88 21.91
CA LEU A 188 -1.35 18.11 21.47
C LEU A 188 -1.97 18.68 20.20
N LEU A 189 -2.08 20.02 20.08
CA LEU A 189 -2.63 20.66 18.89
C LEU A 189 -1.70 20.52 17.68
N THR A 190 -0.39 20.61 17.89
CA THR A 190 0.59 20.34 16.83
C THR A 190 0.50 18.87 16.44
N ALA A 191 0.28 17.99 17.42
CA ALA A 191 0.13 16.57 17.21
C ALA A 191 -1.07 16.21 16.33
N VAL A 192 -2.25 16.72 16.66
CA VAL A 192 -3.46 16.52 15.85
C VAL A 192 -3.22 16.99 14.41
N ARG A 193 -2.69 18.21 14.20
CA ARG A 193 -2.44 18.76 12.86
C ARG A 193 -1.45 17.97 12.01
N SER A 194 -0.36 17.52 12.62
CA SER A 194 0.62 16.70 11.90
C SER A 194 0.06 15.29 11.63
N TYR A 195 -0.72 14.71 12.55
CA TYR A 195 -1.42 13.45 12.30
C TYR A 195 -2.41 13.58 11.12
N GLU A 196 -3.25 14.63 11.10
CA GLU A 196 -4.17 14.93 10.01
C GLU A 196 -3.45 15.03 8.66
N LYS A 197 -2.32 15.75 8.61
CA LYS A 197 -1.54 15.92 7.38
C LYS A 197 -1.01 14.59 6.86
N HIS A 198 -0.35 13.80 7.71
CA HIS A 198 0.24 12.53 7.28
C HIS A 198 -0.85 11.50 6.93
N LEU A 199 -1.97 11.48 7.66
CA LEU A 199 -3.11 10.66 7.33
C LEU A 199 -3.71 11.04 5.98
N ALA A 200 -3.84 12.34 5.67
CA ALA A 200 -4.32 12.79 4.37
C ALA A 200 -3.39 12.36 3.22
N GLU A 201 -2.07 12.49 3.41
CA GLU A 201 -1.08 12.02 2.44
C GLU A 201 -1.14 10.49 2.27
N PHE A 202 -1.31 9.75 3.36
CA PHE A 202 -1.45 8.30 3.36
C PHE A 202 -2.73 7.84 2.66
N LYS A 203 -3.88 8.46 2.94
CA LYS A 203 -5.15 8.18 2.27
C LYS A 203 -5.05 8.41 0.76
N ALA A 204 -4.51 9.56 0.35
CA ALA A 204 -4.34 9.86 -1.08
C ALA A 204 -3.40 8.87 -1.79
N ALA A 205 -2.34 8.40 -1.12
CA ALA A 205 -1.47 7.36 -1.67
C ALA A 205 -2.17 5.98 -1.72
N SER A 206 -2.97 5.67 -0.70
CA SER A 206 -3.75 4.43 -0.60
C SER A 206 -4.80 4.35 -1.71
N GLU A 207 -5.51 5.44 -1.99
CA GLU A 207 -6.48 5.51 -3.10
C GLU A 207 -5.80 5.25 -4.45
N LYS A 208 -4.64 5.87 -4.70
CA LYS A 208 -3.87 5.63 -5.93
C LYS A 208 -3.39 4.19 -6.04
N TYR A 209 -2.93 3.61 -4.93
CA TYR A 209 -2.52 2.21 -4.86
C TYR A 209 -3.69 1.27 -5.18
N GLN A 210 -4.85 1.48 -4.54
CA GLN A 210 -6.05 0.69 -4.77
C GLN A 210 -6.55 0.82 -6.20
N HIS A 211 -6.52 2.03 -6.77
CA HIS A 211 -6.87 2.25 -8.17
C HIS A 211 -5.95 1.49 -9.11
N ALA A 212 -4.63 1.57 -8.90
CA ALA A 212 -3.65 0.85 -9.71
C ALA A 212 -3.82 -0.68 -9.61
N ILE A 213 -4.18 -1.20 -8.43
CA ILE A 213 -4.53 -2.62 -8.29
C ILE A 213 -5.80 -2.94 -9.05
N HIS A 214 -6.84 -2.12 -8.93
CA HIS A 214 -8.11 -2.33 -9.61
C HIS A 214 -7.95 -2.37 -11.14
N GLU A 215 -7.09 -1.53 -11.71
CA GLU A 215 -6.77 -1.58 -13.14
C GLU A 215 -6.20 -2.94 -13.57
N VAL A 216 -5.43 -3.60 -12.71
CA VAL A 216 -4.87 -4.93 -12.99
C VAL A 216 -5.91 -6.03 -12.72
N THR A 217 -6.66 -5.95 -11.62
CA THR A 217 -7.57 -7.02 -11.16
C THR A 217 -8.91 -7.03 -11.90
N SER A 218 -9.40 -5.88 -12.39
CA SER A 218 -10.66 -5.78 -13.14
C SER A 218 -10.68 -6.59 -14.43
N LEU A 219 -9.51 -6.80 -15.04
CA LEU A 219 -9.33 -7.55 -16.28
C LEU A 219 -9.61 -9.04 -16.10
N VAL A 220 -9.27 -9.58 -14.92
CA VAL A 220 -9.60 -10.94 -14.53
C VAL A 220 -11.12 -11.07 -14.33
N ARG A 221 -11.75 -10.07 -13.71
CA ARG A 221 -13.20 -10.09 -13.42
C ARG A 221 -14.07 -10.01 -14.68
N GLN A 222 -13.62 -9.29 -15.71
CA GLN A 222 -14.38 -9.14 -16.96
C GLN A 222 -14.44 -10.43 -17.81
N GLN A 223 -13.66 -11.46 -17.50
CA GLN A 223 -13.70 -12.75 -18.21
C GLN A 223 -14.64 -13.79 -17.57
N ILE A 224 -15.17 -13.51 -16.36
CA ILE A 224 -16.07 -14.41 -15.62
C ILE A 224 -17.56 -14.07 -15.91
N GLN A 225 -17.85 -13.01 -16.68
CA GLN A 225 -19.18 -12.63 -17.15
C GLN A 225 -19.35 -12.94 -18.64
#